data_AF-A0A7Y6F4W9-F1
#
_entry.id   AF-A0A7Y6F4W9-F1
#
_cell.length_a   1.000
_cell.length_b   1.000
_cell.length_c   1.000
_cell.angle_alpha   90.00
_cell.angle_beta   90.00
_cell.angle_gamma   90.00
#
_symmetry.space_group_name_H-M   'P 1'
#
loop_
_entity.id
_entity.type
_entity.pdbx_description
1 polymer ?
#
loop_
_entity_poly.entity_id
_entity_poly.type
_entity_poly.pdbx_seq_one_letter_code
_entity_poly.pdbx_strand_id
1 'polypeptide(L)' 'MSTLIRRTPADLLAQRDRLLAEVHMTADELRDRAEVHTLSARELAVWHTIEGIDYLLGG' A
#
# COMPACT_ATOMS: atom_id res chain seq x y z
N MET A 1 -10.78 28.32 -1.90
CA MET A 1 -10.05 27.35 -1.06
C MET A 1 -10.15 26.00 -1.73
N SER A 2 -9.10 25.60 -2.45
CA SER A 2 -9.03 24.26 -3.06
C SER A 2 -8.00 23.50 -2.25
N THR A 3 -8.44 22.62 -1.36
CA THR A 3 -7.56 21.64 -0.70
C THR A 3 -7.17 20.61 -1.74
N LEU A 4 -6.29 21.05 -2.64
CA LEU A 4 -5.46 20.16 -3.44
C LEU A 4 -4.62 19.40 -2.42
N ILE A 5 -5.07 18.20 -2.05
CA ILE A 5 -4.25 17.25 -1.32
C ILE A 5 -3.13 16.92 -2.29
N ARG A 6 -2.09 17.74 -2.31
CA ARG A 6 -0.81 17.39 -2.91
C ARG A 6 -0.27 16.30 -2.01
N ARG A 7 -0.72 15.06 -2.22
CA ARG A 7 -0.02 13.90 -1.67
C ARG A 7 1.36 13.96 -2.28
N THR A 8 2.31 14.36 -1.47
CA THR A 8 3.69 14.34 -1.90
C THR A 8 4.15 12.89 -2.00
N PRO A 9 5.16 12.58 -2.81
CA PRO A 9 5.76 11.25 -2.82
C PRO A 9 6.16 10.77 -1.42
N ALA A 10 6.60 11.69 -0.55
CA ALA A 10 6.91 11.41 0.85
C ALA A 10 5.68 10.97 1.66
N ASP A 11 4.51 11.59 1.44
CA ASP A 11 3.27 11.19 2.12
C ASP A 11 2.80 9.79 1.69
N LEU A 12 2.99 9.48 0.41
CA LEU A 12 2.67 8.16 -0.15
C LEU A 12 3.58 7.07 0.42
N LEU A 13 4.89 7.33 0.50
CA LEU A 13 5.85 6.43 1.15
C LEU A 13 5.51 6.23 2.64
N ALA A 14 5.23 7.32 3.37
CA ALA A 14 4.82 7.23 4.78
C ALA A 14 3.51 6.46 4.96
N GLN A 15 2.56 6.58 4.01
CA GLN A 15 1.33 5.79 4.03
C GLN A 15 1.61 4.31 3.79
N ARG A 16 2.48 3.97 2.83
CA ARG A 16 2.92 2.60 2.56
C ARG A 16 3.55 1.97 3.80
N ASP A 17 4.45 2.67 4.47
CA ASP A 17 5.11 2.15 5.68
C ASP A 17 4.12 1.91 6.83
N ARG A 18 3.13 2.78 7.00
CA ARG A 18 2.06 2.57 8.00
C ARG A 18 1.21 1.35 7.70
N LEU A 19 0.85 1.16 6.43
CA LEU A 19 0.07 0.01 5.99
C LEU A 19 0.82 -1.30 6.20
N LEU A 20 2.12 -1.34 5.89
CA LEU A 20 2.99 -2.48 6.16
C LEU A 20 3.12 -2.77 7.66
N ALA A 21 3.25 -1.73 8.49
CA ALA A 21 3.27 -1.87 9.94
C ALA A 21 1.95 -2.42 10.52
N GLU A 22 0.81 -2.07 9.92
CA GLU A 22 -0.53 -2.51 10.36
C GLU A 22 -0.77 -4.00 10.12
N VAL A 23 -0.22 -4.56 9.05
CA VAL A 23 -0.32 -5.99 8.72
C VAL A 23 0.87 -6.81 9.22
N HIS A 24 1.91 -6.15 9.76
CA HIS A 24 3.15 -6.78 10.22
C HIS A 24 3.84 -7.66 9.15
N MET A 25 3.73 -7.27 7.88
CA MET A 25 4.31 -7.99 6.75
C MET A 25 5.10 -7.03 5.86
N THR A 26 6.02 -7.57 5.08
CA THR A 26 6.71 -6.81 4.04
C THR A 26 5.85 -6.75 2.77
N ALA A 27 6.17 -5.81 1.87
CA ALA A 27 5.48 -5.69 0.59
C ALA A 27 5.66 -6.96 -0.27
N ASP A 28 6.85 -7.57 -0.23
CA ASP A 28 7.13 -8.82 -0.93
C ASP A 28 6.31 -9.99 -0.36
N GLU A 29 6.20 -10.08 0.96
CA GLU A 29 5.40 -11.12 1.61
C GLU A 29 3.89 -10.96 1.32
N LEU A 30 3.39 -9.72 1.29
CA LEU A 30 2.02 -9.45 0.84
C LEU A 30 1.80 -9.87 -0.61
N ARG A 31 2.76 -9.57 -1.50
CA ARG A 31 2.71 -9.95 -2.91
C ARG A 31 2.62 -11.46 -3.07
N ASP A 32 3.56 -12.19 -2.47
CA ASP A 32 3.61 -13.65 -2.56
C ASP A 32 2.30 -14.27 -2.06
N ARG A 33 1.77 -13.77 -0.94
CA ARG A 33 0.52 -14.23 -0.35
C ARG A 33 -0.71 -13.86 -1.17
N ALA A 34 -0.69 -12.72 -1.86
CA ALA A 34 -1.74 -12.30 -2.78
C ALA A 34 -1.78 -13.24 -4.00
N GLU A 35 -0.63 -13.61 -4.55
CA GLU A 35 -0.51 -14.55 -5.68
C GLU A 35 -1.07 -15.94 -5.34
N VAL A 36 -0.89 -16.42 -4.10
CA VAL A 36 -1.44 -17.70 -3.65
C VAL A 36 -2.83 -17.61 -2.99
N HIS A 37 -3.51 -16.46 -3.07
CA HIS A 37 -4.84 -16.20 -2.47
C HIS A 37 -4.95 -16.53 -0.96
N THR A 38 -3.87 -16.36 -0.21
CA THR A 38 -3.84 -16.65 1.25
C THR A 38 -4.14 -15.43 2.12
N LEU A 39 -4.27 -14.24 1.52
CA LEU A 39 -4.58 -13.02 2.25
C LEU A 39 -6.04 -12.97 2.71
N SER A 40 -6.24 -12.48 3.93
CA SER A 40 -7.55 -12.06 4.41
C SER A 40 -8.05 -10.84 3.63
N ALA A 41 -9.36 -10.59 3.65
CA ALA A 41 -9.96 -9.44 2.97
C ALA A 41 -9.35 -8.09 3.40
N ARG A 42 -8.90 -7.97 4.66
CA ARG A 42 -8.23 -6.78 5.19
C ARG A 42 -6.83 -6.62 4.61
N GLU A 43 -6.04 -7.70 4.59
CA GLU A 43 -4.69 -7.67 4.02
C GLU A 43 -4.72 -7.46 2.51
N LEU A 44 -5.72 -8.02 1.82
CA LEU A 44 -5.95 -7.81 0.39
C LEU A 44 -6.25 -6.33 0.09
N ALA A 45 -7.09 -5.68 0.91
CA ALA A 45 -7.36 -4.25 0.77
C ALA A 45 -6.10 -3.40 1.01
N VAL A 46 -5.26 -3.79 1.96
CA VAL A 46 -3.96 -3.15 2.21
C VAL A 46 -3.04 -3.32 1.00
N TRP A 47 -2.93 -4.55 0.47
CA TRP A 47 -2.12 -4.86 -0.71
C TRP A 47 -2.53 -4.00 -1.91
N HIS A 48 -3.82 -3.95 -2.26
CA HIS A 48 -4.32 -3.12 -3.37
C HIS A 48 -4.06 -1.62 -3.15
N THR A 49 -4.07 -1.17 -1.89
CA THR A 49 -3.73 0.21 -1.57
C THR A 49 -2.24 0.49 -1.80
N ILE A 50 -1.36 -0.45 -1.44
CA ILE A 50 0.09 -0.36 -1.69
C ILE A 50 0.37 -0.39 -3.19
N GLU A 51 -0.26 -1.30 -3.96
CA GLU A 51 -0.14 -1.32 -5.42
C GLU A 51 -0.54 0.01 -6.05
N GLY A 52 -1.64 0.61 -5.59
CA GLY A 52 -2.07 1.93 -6.06
C GLY A 52 -1.08 3.04 -5.71
N ILE A 53 -0.45 2.98 -4.53
CA ILE A 53 0.61 3.91 -4.12
C ILE A 53 1.83 3.77 -5.01
N ASP A 54 2.31 2.54 -5.24
CA ASP A 54 3.49 2.27 -6.07
C ASP A 54 3.25 2.70 -7.53
N TYR A 55 2.06 2.46 -8.07
CA TYR A 55 1.66 2.97 -9.39
C TYR A 55 1.73 4.50 -9.48
N LEU A 56 1.25 5.21 -8.44
CA LEU A 56 1.29 6.68 -8.37
C LEU A 56 2.69 7.24 -8.17
N LEU A 57 3.59 6.48 -7.55
CA LEU A 57 4.98 6.88 -7.30
C LEU A 57 5.89 6.72 -8.52
N GLY A 58 5.45 5.97 -9.54
CA GLY A 58 6.17 5.86 -10.80
C GLY A 58 6.23 4.43 -11.31
N GLY A 59 5.06 3.87 -11.63
CA GLY A 59 5.02 2.77 -12.60
C GLY A 59 5.81 3.11 -13.87
#